data_AF-A0A836GFJ8-F1
#
_entry.id   AF-A0A836GFJ8-F1
#
_cell.length_a   1.000
_cell.length_b   1.000
_cell.length_c   1.000
_cell.angle_alpha   90.00
_cell.angle_beta   90.00
_cell.angle_gamma   90.00
#
_symmetry.space_group_name_H-M   'P 1'
#
loop_
_entity.id
_entity.type
_entity.pdbx_description
1 polymer ?
#
loop_
_entity_poly.entity_id
_entity_poly.type
_entity_poly.pdbx_seq_one_letter_code
_entity_poly.pdbx_strand_id
1 'polypeptide(L)'
;KNNKKKTMEDNDREQGFKRGLEADKILGSAVDNGKLMYLIQWKGTDAVDMVSANEANAKCPQIVIRFYEDRITWKKTKIKA
;
A
#
# COMPACT_ATOMS: atom_id res chain seq x y z
N LYS A 1 -7.07 -14.56 -24.11
CA LYS A 1 -6.82 -14.35 -22.65
C LYS A 1 -6.82 -12.84 -22.43
N ASN A 2 -7.99 -12.25 -22.19
CA ASN A 2 -8.14 -10.79 -22.13
C ASN A 2 -7.71 -10.30 -20.75
N ASN A 3 -6.49 -9.75 -20.66
CA ASN A 3 -6.11 -8.90 -19.54
C ASN A 3 -6.90 -7.60 -19.64
N LYS A 4 -8.12 -7.59 -19.07
CA LYS A 4 -8.85 -6.37 -18.78
C LYS A 4 -8.11 -5.65 -17.66
N LYS A 5 -7.21 -4.77 -18.07
CA LYS A 5 -6.69 -3.65 -17.27
C LYS A 5 -7.91 -2.82 -16.87
N LYS A 6 -8.49 -3.12 -15.71
CA LYS A 6 -9.64 -2.40 -15.14
C LYS A 6 -9.09 -1.13 -14.48
N THR A 7 -8.77 -0.16 -15.30
CA THR A 7 -8.44 1.20 -14.86
C THR A 7 -9.51 2.14 -15.37
N MET A 8 -10.07 2.91 -14.43
CA MET A 8 -10.71 4.22 -14.63
C MET A 8 -12.16 4.25 -15.15
N GLU A 9 -13.10 3.69 -14.38
CA GLU A 9 -14.52 4.10 -14.44
C GLU A 9 -15.10 4.09 -13.01
N ASP A 10 -14.68 5.03 -12.17
CA ASP A 10 -15.38 5.34 -10.92
C ASP A 10 -14.97 6.73 -10.41
N ASN A 11 -15.31 7.77 -11.18
CA ASN A 11 -14.95 9.16 -10.85
C ASN A 11 -15.77 9.76 -9.69
N ASP A 12 -16.61 8.96 -9.00
CA ASP A 12 -17.51 9.45 -7.93
C ASP A 12 -17.48 8.61 -6.65
N ARG A 13 -16.72 7.51 -6.59
CA ARG A 13 -16.49 6.81 -5.31
C ARG A 13 -15.26 7.37 -4.63
N GLU A 14 -15.40 7.72 -3.35
CA GLU A 14 -14.28 8.05 -2.49
C GLU A 14 -13.25 6.91 -2.53
N GLN A 15 -11.97 7.26 -2.65
CA GLN A 15 -10.87 6.30 -2.72
C GLN A 15 -9.88 6.53 -1.58
N GLY A 16 -9.13 5.47 -1.26
CA GLY A 16 -8.13 5.56 -0.21
C GLY A 16 -8.77 5.87 1.15
N PHE A 17 -8.08 6.67 1.96
CA PHE A 17 -8.60 7.07 3.28
C PHE A 17 -9.78 8.04 3.22
N LYS A 18 -10.14 8.59 2.04
CA LYS A 18 -11.34 9.44 1.94
C LYS A 18 -12.61 8.63 2.20
N ARG A 19 -12.57 7.30 2.01
CA ARG A 19 -13.67 6.37 2.28
C ARG A 19 -14.09 6.28 3.75
N GLY A 20 -13.32 6.86 4.68
CA GLY A 20 -13.57 6.76 6.11
C GLY A 20 -13.42 5.35 6.70
N LEU A 21 -12.85 4.41 5.94
CA LEU A 21 -12.63 3.05 6.39
C LEU A 21 -11.34 2.93 7.21
N GLU A 22 -11.34 2.01 8.18
CA GLU A 22 -10.15 1.68 8.94
C GLU A 22 -9.24 0.74 8.14
N ALA A 23 -7.94 1.05 8.07
CA ALA A 23 -6.96 0.20 7.41
C ALA A 23 -6.78 -1.12 8.18
N ASP A 24 -6.71 -2.23 7.46
CA ASP A 24 -6.44 -3.56 8.02
C ASP A 24 -4.96 -3.94 7.88
N LYS A 25 -4.48 -3.96 6.63
CA LYS A 25 -3.09 -4.31 6.31
C LYS A 25 -2.64 -3.73 4.97
N ILE A 26 -1.33 -3.59 4.82
CA ILE A 26 -0.71 -3.28 3.54
C ILE A 26 -0.36 -4.59 2.83
N LEU A 27 -0.89 -4.75 1.62
CA LEU A 27 -0.65 -5.93 0.79
C LEU A 27 0.67 -5.83 0.02
N GLY A 28 1.02 -4.62 -0.39
CA GLY A 28 2.23 -4.35 -1.14
C GLY A 28 2.56 -2.87 -1.22
N SER A 29 3.73 -2.59 -1.77
CA SER A 29 4.22 -1.23 -2.02
C SER A 29 4.72 -1.11 -3.45
N ALA A 30 4.46 0.03 -4.08
CA ALA A 30 4.96 0.35 -5.41
C ALA A 30 5.49 1.79 -5.43
N VAL A 31 6.37 2.08 -6.39
CA VAL A 31 6.79 3.45 -6.69
C VAL A 31 6.00 3.93 -7.90
N ASP A 32 5.24 5.00 -7.73
CA ASP A 32 4.50 5.66 -8.81
C ASP A 32 4.97 7.12 -8.91
N ASN A 33 5.46 7.51 -10.10
CA ASN A 33 6.04 8.84 -10.34
C ASN A 33 7.06 9.28 -9.27
N GLY A 34 7.92 8.35 -8.84
CA GLY A 34 8.95 8.59 -7.82
C GLY A 34 8.43 8.68 -6.38
N LYS A 35 7.12 8.50 -6.17
CA LYS A 35 6.50 8.50 -4.84
C LYS A 35 6.18 7.08 -4.41
N LEU A 36 6.50 6.76 -3.16
CA LEU A 36 6.14 5.49 -2.57
C LEU A 36 4.63 5.46 -2.29
N MET A 37 3.99 4.41 -2.76
CA MET A 37 2.57 4.13 -2.60
C MET A 37 2.38 2.78 -1.92
N TYR A 38 1.32 2.64 -1.12
CA TYR A 38 0.90 1.38 -0.52
C TYR A 38 -0.43 0.93 -1.07
N LEU A 39 -0.58 -0.38 -1.28
CA LEU A 39 -1.87 -1.02 -1.54
C LEU A 39 -2.46 -1.48 -0.21
N ILE A 40 -3.48 -0.77 0.28
CA ILE A 40 -4.14 -1.04 1.57
C ILE A 40 -5.40 -1.85 1.35
N GLN A 41 -5.61 -2.87 2.19
CA GLN A 41 -6.90 -3.52 2.40
C GLN A 41 -7.62 -2.89 3.60
N TRP A 42 -8.94 -2.69 3.48
CA TRP A 42 -9.77 -2.08 4.52
C TRP A 42 -10.46 -3.13 5.39
N LYS A 43 -10.58 -2.85 6.69
CA LYS A 43 -11.22 -3.77 7.65
C LYS A 43 -12.66 -4.07 7.27
N GLY A 44 -13.03 -5.34 7.39
CA GLY A 44 -14.40 -5.80 7.12
C GLY A 44 -14.80 -5.79 5.64
N THR A 45 -13.84 -5.58 4.71
CA THR A 45 -14.11 -5.58 3.27
C THR A 45 -12.99 -6.27 2.49
N ASP A 46 -13.30 -6.72 1.28
CA ASP A 46 -12.30 -7.15 0.29
C ASP A 46 -11.81 -5.99 -0.59
N ALA A 47 -12.21 -4.76 -0.26
CA ALA A 47 -11.84 -3.60 -1.05
C ALA A 47 -10.39 -3.22 -0.74
N VAL A 48 -9.68 -2.81 -1.80
CA VAL A 48 -8.28 -2.39 -1.73
C VAL A 48 -8.10 -1.08 -2.48
N ASP A 49 -7.27 -0.19 -1.96
CA ASP A 49 -6.96 1.09 -2.59
C ASP A 49 -5.47 1.39 -2.52
N MET A 50 -5.01 2.16 -3.50
CA MET A 50 -3.66 2.69 -3.51
C MET A 50 -3.62 4.04 -2.80
N VAL A 51 -2.78 4.16 -1.78
CA VAL A 51 -2.62 5.38 -0.97
C VAL A 51 -1.16 5.81 -0.96
N SER A 52 -0.92 7.10 -0.75
CA SER A 52 0.45 7.60 -0.60
C SER A 52 1.07 7.12 0.70
N ALA A 53 2.37 6.81 0.69
CA ALA A 53 3.08 6.43 1.90
C ALA A 53 3.02 7.52 2.97
N ASN A 54 3.08 8.80 2.57
CA ASN A 54 2.97 9.92 3.49
C ASN A 54 1.65 9.88 4.27
N GLU A 55 0.53 9.65 3.58
CA GLU A 55 -0.78 9.57 4.21
C GLU A 55 -0.92 8.35 5.13
N ALA A 56 -0.44 7.18 4.71
CA ALA A 56 -0.45 5.97 5.53
C ALA A 56 0.41 6.10 6.79
N ASN A 57 1.58 6.75 6.68
CA ASN A 57 2.47 7.01 7.81
C ASN A 57 1.79 7.88 8.87
N ALA A 58 0.98 8.85 8.44
CA ALA A 58 0.25 9.73 9.35
C ALA A 58 -0.98 9.06 9.97
N LYS A 59 -1.77 8.33 9.18
CA LYS A 59 -3.07 7.80 9.62
C LYS A 59 -3.01 6.42 10.29
N CYS A 60 -2.10 5.56 9.86
CA CYS A 60 -1.99 4.19 10.38
C CYS A 60 -0.53 3.72 10.53
N PRO A 61 0.30 4.44 11.31
CA PRO A 61 1.74 4.16 11.41
C PRO A 61 2.07 2.73 11.84
N GLN A 62 1.30 2.15 12.76
CA GLN A 62 1.54 0.78 13.25
C GLN A 62 1.38 -0.27 12.15
N ILE A 63 0.47 -0.05 11.20
CA ILE A 63 0.28 -0.97 10.06
C ILE A 63 1.46 -0.85 9.09
N VAL A 64 1.97 0.36 8.88
CA VAL A 64 3.17 0.58 8.05
C VAL A 64 4.40 -0.06 8.68
N ILE A 65 4.61 0.12 9.98
CA ILE A 65 5.72 -0.48 10.71
C ILE A 65 5.68 -2.00 10.58
N ARG A 66 4.55 -2.62 10.90
CA ARG A 66 4.35 -4.06 10.78
C ARG A 66 4.63 -4.58 9.36
N PHE A 67 4.17 -3.84 8.34
CA PHE A 67 4.43 -4.20 6.94
C PHE A 67 5.93 -4.31 6.64
N TYR A 68 6.74 -3.42 7.20
CA TYR A 68 8.19 -3.49 7.04
C TYR A 68 8.84 -4.54 7.93
N GLU A 69 8.43 -4.67 9.20
CA GLU A 69 8.96 -5.70 10.11
C GLU A 69 8.86 -7.10 9.50
N ASP A 70 7.72 -7.42 8.89
CA ASP A 70 7.48 -8.71 8.23
C ASP A 70 8.36 -8.94 6.97
N ARG A 71 8.98 -7.88 6.42
CA ARG A 71 9.69 -7.88 5.11
C ARG A 71 11.15 -7.48 5.20
N ILE A 72 11.64 -7.05 6.37
CA ILE A 72 13.04 -6.65 6.55
C ILE A 72 13.94 -7.87 6.29
N THR A 73 14.87 -7.70 5.36
CA THR A 73 15.91 -8.69 5.07
C THR A 73 17.27 -8.01 5.11
N TRP A 74 18.19 -8.55 5.90
CA TRP A 74 19.54 -8.03 6.00
C TRP A 74 20.38 -8.56 4.84
N LYS A 75 20.70 -7.70 3.86
CA LYS A 75 21.64 -8.05 2.81
C LYS A 75 23.04 -8.14 3.41
N LYS A 76 23.62 -9.34 3.47
CA LYS A 76 25.04 -9.50 3.78
C LYS A 76 25.85 -9.01 2.59
N THR A 77 26.44 -7.83 2.69
CA THR A 77 27.41 -7.36 1.71
C THR A 77 28.62 -8.29 1.76
N LYS A 78 28.99 -8.90 0.63
CA LYS A 78 30.26 -9.62 0.52
C LYS A 78 31.38 -8.58 0.62
N ILE A 79 32.02 -8.50 1.79
CA ILE A 79 33.27 -7.78 1.93
C ILE A 79 34.28 -8.57 1.08
N LYS A 80 34.77 -7.96 -0.01
CA LYS A 80 35.90 -8.51 -0.75
C LYS A 80 37.15 -8.26 0.10
N ALA A 81 37.75 -9.34 0.59
CA ALA A 81 39.09 -9.33 1.15
C ALA A 81 40.13 -9.12 0.04
#